data_AF-A0AA91GK15-F1
#
_entry.id   AF-A0AA91GK15-F1
#
_cell.length_a   1.000
_cell.length_b   1.000
_cell.length_c   1.000
_cell.angle_alpha   90.00
_cell.angle_beta   90.00
_cell.angle_gamma   90.00
#
_symmetry.space_group_name_H-M   'P 1'
#
loop_
_entity.id
_entity.type
_entity.pdbx_description
1 polymer ?
#
loop_
_entity_poly.entity_id
_entity_poly.type
_entity_poly.pdbx_seq_one_letter_code
_entity_poly.pdbx_strand_id
1 'polypeptide(L)' 'MNREDTEDTTIYKVVVNHEEQYSIWPADRENALGWRDAGKSGLKSECLEYIKEVWTDMRPLSLRKKMESAQVAQQ' A
#
# COMPACT_ATOMS: atom_id res chain seq x y z
N MET A 1 12.18 -27.88 -6.34
CA MET A 1 12.07 -27.61 -4.89
C MET A 1 12.04 -26.10 -4.68
N ASN A 2 10.86 -25.57 -4.34
CA ASN A 2 10.60 -24.15 -4.10
C ASN A 2 11.21 -23.78 -2.73
N ARG A 3 12.31 -23.02 -2.72
CA ARG A 3 13.02 -22.56 -1.50
C ARG A 3 12.48 -21.20 -1.08
N GLU A 4 11.22 -21.12 -0.68
CA GLU A 4 10.63 -19.84 -0.23
C GLU A 4 10.01 -19.91 1.17
N ASP A 5 10.31 -20.98 1.93
CA ASP A 5 9.86 -21.17 3.31
C ASP A 5 10.94 -20.79 4.33
N THR A 6 11.74 -19.76 4.03
CA THR A 6 12.53 -19.14 5.10
C THR A 6 11.55 -18.21 5.79
N GLU A 7 11.09 -18.59 6.99
CA GLU A 7 10.26 -17.73 7.84
C GLU A 7 10.93 -16.35 7.93
N ASP A 8 10.43 -15.40 7.13
CA ASP A 8 10.96 -14.05 7.08
C ASP A 8 10.47 -13.35 8.35
N THR A 9 11.23 -13.52 9.44
CA THR A 9 10.95 -12.92 10.75
C THR A 9 11.19 -11.41 10.77
N THR A 10 11.49 -10.82 9.61
CA THR A 10 11.68 -9.38 9.46
C THR A 10 10.36 -8.67 9.70
N ILE A 11 10.40 -7.63 10.54
CA ILE A 11 9.25 -6.76 10.75
C ILE A 11 9.19 -5.75 9.61
N TYR A 12 8.04 -5.72 8.95
CA TYR A 12 7.69 -4.75 7.93
C TYR A 12 6.64 -3.79 8.48
N LYS A 13 6.53 -2.64 7.83
CA LYS A 13 5.47 -1.67 8.01
C LYS A 13 4.83 -1.38 6.68
N VAL A 14 3.52 -1.13 6.70
CA VAL A 14 2.76 -0.77 5.51
C VAL A 14 2.97 0.72 5.27
N VAL A 15 3.34 1.07 4.06
CA VAL A 15 3.54 2.44 3.61
C VAL A 15 2.60 2.75 2.45
N VAL A 16 2.19 4.01 2.36
CA VAL A 16 1.32 4.51 1.30
C VAL A 16 1.93 5.78 0.69
N ASN A 17 1.83 5.92 -0.63
CA ASN A 17 2.31 7.12 -1.32
C ASN A 17 1.18 8.15 -1.54
N HIS A 18 1.48 9.21 -2.28
CA HIS A 18 0.53 10.27 -2.62
C HIS A 18 -0.54 9.85 -3.64
N GLU A 19 -0.34 8.74 -4.35
CA GLU A 19 -1.30 8.16 -5.30
C GLU A 19 -2.17 7.06 -4.68
N GLU A 20 -2.14 6.89 -3.35
CA GLU A 20 -2.84 5.83 -2.61
C GLU A 20 -2.38 4.41 -2.97
N GLN A 21 -1.14 4.26 -3.42
CA GLN A 21 -0.53 2.96 -3.65
C GLN A 21 0.09 2.44 -2.36
N TYR A 22 -0.24 1.21 -1.99
CA TYR A 22 0.24 0.57 -0.77
C TYR A 22 1.43 -0.34 -1.07
N SER A 23 2.40 -0.37 -0.16
CA SER A 23 3.54 -1.29 -0.21
C SER A 23 4.01 -1.65 1.20
N ILE A 24 4.94 -2.61 1.29
CA ILE A 24 5.59 -2.97 2.54
C ILE A 24 7.04 -2.44 2.53
N TRP A 25 7.48 -1.91 3.66
CA TRP A 25 8.83 -1.40 3.87
C TRP A 25 9.43 -1.98 5.16
N PRO A 26 10.74 -2.24 5.25
CA PRO A 26 11.36 -2.69 6.49
C PRO A 26 11.10 -1.69 7.62
N ALA A 27 10.62 -2.16 8.78
CA ALA A 27 10.23 -1.27 9.88
C ALA A 27 11.43 -0.55 10.52
N ASP A 28 12.62 -1.15 10.42
CA ASP A 28 13.89 -0.60 10.90
C ASP A 28 14.40 0.58 10.06
N ARG A 29 13.81 0.84 8.88
CA ARG A 29 14.25 1.89 7.96
C ARG A 29 13.30 3.07 7.94
N GLU A 30 13.88 4.26 7.78
CA GLU A 30 13.12 5.46 7.44
C GLU A 30 12.43 5.31 6.07
N ASN A 31 11.31 6.00 5.92
CA ASN A 31 10.52 5.95 4.69
C ASN A 31 11.22 6.74 3.58
N ALA A 32 11.12 6.25 2.35
CA ALA A 32 11.54 7.02 1.19
C ALA A 32 10.69 8.30 1.05
N LEU A 33 11.26 9.32 0.41
CA LEU A 33 10.55 10.57 0.13
C LEU A 33 9.24 10.31 -0.62
N GLY A 34 8.14 10.90 -0.13
CA GLY A 34 6.80 10.74 -0.70
C GLY A 34 6.03 9.50 -0.24
N TRP A 35 6.61 8.68 0.65
CA TRP A 35 5.94 7.59 1.34
C TRP A 35 5.68 7.95 2.81
N ARG A 36 4.56 7.49 3.35
CA ARG A 36 4.16 7.66 4.75
C ARG A 36 3.65 6.35 5.32
N ASP A 37 3.75 6.17 6.63
CA ASP A 37 3.25 4.98 7.29
C ASP A 37 1.71 4.92 7.22
N ALA A 38 1.18 3.75 6.87
CA ALA A 38 -0.26 3.50 6.79
C ALA A 38 -0.85 3.01 8.14
N GLY A 39 0.00 2.83 9.17
CA GLY A 39 -0.43 2.48 10.52
C GLY A 39 -0.46 0.98 10.86
N LYS A 40 -0.07 0.10 9.93
CA LYS A 40 0.11 -1.35 10.17
C LYS A 40 1.60 -1.71 10.12
N SER A 41 2.06 -2.51 11.07
CA SER A 41 3.37 -3.17 11.07
C SER A 41 3.27 -4.59 11.60
N GLY A 42 4.16 -5.48 11.17
CA GLY A 42 4.16 -6.89 11.55
C GLY A 42 4.97 -7.72 10.58
N LEU A 43 4.68 -9.02 10.53
CA LEU A 43 5.32 -9.89 9.54
C LEU A 43 4.86 -9.53 8.12
N LYS A 44 5.65 -9.99 7.13
CA LYS A 44 5.34 -9.81 5.71
C LYS A 44 3.90 -10.22 5.38
N SER A 45 3.48 -11.40 5.83
CA SER A 45 2.13 -11.92 5.58
C SER A 45 1.04 -11.03 6.17
N GLU A 46 1.18 -10.59 7.43
CA GLU A 46 0.20 -9.71 8.09
C GLU A 46 0.09 -8.35 7.40
N CYS A 47 1.21 -7.79 6.95
CA CYS A 47 1.22 -6.52 6.22
C CYS A 47 0.56 -6.65 4.85
N LEU A 48 0.83 -7.75 4.13
CA LEU A 48 0.20 -8.02 2.83
C LEU A 48 -1.30 -8.29 2.95
N GLU A 49 -1.73 -8.97 4.01
CA GLU A 49 -3.15 -9.22 4.29
C GLU A 49 -3.89 -7.91 4.54
N TYR A 50 -3.33 -7.04 5.39
CA TYR A 50 -3.86 -5.68 5.59
C TYR A 50 -3.95 -4.89 4.29
N ILE A 51 -2.90 -4.93 3.44
CA ILE A 51 -2.94 -4.24 2.13
C ILE A 51 -4.08 -4.76 1.26
N LYS A 52 -4.33 -6.07 1.23
CA LYS A 52 -5.46 -6.65 0.48
C LYS A 52 -6.81 -6.19 1.02
N GLU A 53 -6.93 -6.00 2.33
CA GLU A 53 -8.16 -5.52 2.96
C GLU A 53 -8.42 -4.03 2.70
N VAL A 54 -7.38 -3.18 2.74
CA VAL A 54 -7.56 -1.73 2.59
C VAL A 54 -7.48 -1.26 1.14
N TRP A 55 -6.70 -1.92 0.29
CA TRP A 55 -6.52 -1.58 -1.12
C TRP A 55 -7.60 -2.22 -2.00
N THR A 56 -8.86 -1.93 -1.68
CA THR A 56 -10.03 -2.47 -2.38
C THR A 56 -10.26 -1.85 -3.76
N ASP A 57 -9.81 -0.62 -3.95
CA ASP A 57 -9.88 0.10 -5.21
C ASP A 57 -8.47 0.36 -5.74
N MET A 58 -8.04 -0.48 -6.69
CA MET A 58 -6.72 -0.37 -7.32
C MET A 58 -6.64 0.73 -8.38
N ARG A 59 -7.70 1.56 -8.56
CA ARG A 59 -7.62 2.67 -9.51
C ARG A 59 -6.77 3.79 -8.91
N PRO A 60 -5.77 4.31 -9.65
CA PRO A 60 -4.97 5.42 -9.15
C PRO A 60 -5.86 6.63 -8.87
N LEU A 61 -5.59 7.36 -7.78
CA LEU A 61 -6.34 8.55 -7.35
C LEU A 61 -6.54 9.55 -8.51
N SER A 62 -5.53 9.71 -9.37
CA SER A 62 -5.57 10.58 -10.55
C SER A 62 -6.64 10.19 -11.56
N LEU A 63 -6.94 8.90 -11.72
CA LEU A 63 -8.02 8.42 -12.58
C LEU A 63 -9.38 8.69 -11.93
N ARG A 64 -9.49 8.46 -10.62
CA ARG A 64 -10.72 8.73 -9.85
C ARG A 64 -11.11 10.21 -9.93
N LYS A 65 -10.15 11.13 -9.71
CA LYS A 65 -10.38 12.58 -9.83
C LYS A 65 -10.82 12.99 -11.23
N LYS A 66 -10.26 12.39 -12.28
CA LYS A 66 -10.67 12.67 -13.68
C LYS A 66 -12.10 12.20 -13.96
N MET A 67 -12.49 11.05 -13.42
CA MET A 67 -13.86 10.52 -13.57
C MET A 67 -14.88 11.32 -12.76
N GLU A 68 -14.59 11.69 -11.51
CA GLU A 68 -15.45 12.58 -10.72
C GLU A 68 -15.64 13.93 -11.42
N SER A 69 -14.56 14.54 -11.91
CA SER A 69 -14.63 15.82 -12.65
C SER A 69 -15.45 15.72 -13.95
N ALA A 70 -15.40 14.57 -14.64
CA ALA A 70 -16.17 14.35 -15.87
C ALA A 70 -17.67 14.13 -15.61
N GLN A 71 -18.04 13.65 -14.42
CA GLN A 71 -19.44 13.45 -14.01
C GLN A 71 -20.15 14.77 -13.69
N VAL A 72 -19.43 15.77 -13.16
CA VAL A 72 -20.00 17.08 -12.79
C VAL A 72 -20.25 17.99 -14.01
N ALA A 73 -19.50 17.82 -15.09
CA ALA A 73 -19.60 18.66 -16.29
C ALA A 73 -20.79 18.30 -17.21
N GLN A 74 -21.65 17.36 -16.83
CA GLN A 74 -22.82 16.93 -17.61
C GLN A 74 -24.17 17.24 -16.93
N GLN A 75 -24.18 18.10 -15.90
CA GLN A 75 -25.41 18.64 -15.30
C GLN A 75 -25.59 20.12 -15.60
#